data_AF-C9RI73-F1
#
_entry.id   AF-C9RI73-F1
#
_cell.length_a   1.000
_cell.length_b   1.000
_cell.length_c   1.000
_cell.angle_alpha   90.00
_cell.angle_beta   90.00
_cell.angle_gamma   90.00
#
_symmetry.space_group_name_H-M   'P 1'
#
loop_
_entity.id
_entity.type
_entity.pdbx_description
1 polymer ?
#
loop_
_entity_poly.entity_id
_entity_poly.type
_entity_poly.pdbx_seq_one_letter_code
_entity_poly.pdbx_strand_id
1 'polypeptide(L)'
;MLKPAIIGGLVGMVLDVVCCLGLIVGGAVAAHLYVNSGGVCDYENCGLVGAVSGVIGGVIGSIISYFLYMTIFTAYAHYTPIGMGGSLIFSIIGGIIFGAILGAIGGIIYVLIKNR
;
A
#
# COMPACT_ATOMS: atom_id res chain seq x y z
N MET A 1 11.62 10.83 6.69
CA MET A 1 10.66 9.72 6.83
C MET A 1 9.47 9.83 5.88
N LEU A 2 8.77 10.97 5.81
CA LEU A 2 7.54 11.08 5.01
C LEU A 2 7.74 10.94 3.49
N LYS A 3 8.75 11.60 2.92
CA LYS A 3 9.07 11.54 1.48
C LYS A 3 9.26 10.11 0.94
N PRO A 4 10.11 9.25 1.56
CA PRO A 4 10.30 7.88 1.08
C PRO A 4 9.06 7.00 1.28
N ALA A 5 8.28 7.21 2.34
CA ALA A 5 7.03 6.49 2.56
C ALA A 5 5.96 6.83 1.50
N ILE A 6 5.87 8.09 1.08
CA ILE A 6 4.94 8.51 0.01
C ILE A 6 5.33 7.88 -1.32
N ILE A 7 6.63 7.85 -1.65
CA ILE A 7 7.11 7.25 -2.91
C ILE A 7 6.85 5.74 -2.92
N GLY A 8 7.17 5.03 -1.84
CA GLY A 8 6.88 3.61 -1.72
C GLY A 8 5.38 3.31 -1.74
N GLY A 9 4.55 4.19 -1.17
CA GLY A 9 3.10 4.06 -1.20
C GLY A 9 2.53 4.23 -2.60
N LEU A 10 3.09 5.17 -3.38
CA LEU A 10 2.70 5.39 -4.77
C LEU A 10 3.11 4.22 -5.67
N VAL A 11 4.32 3.69 -5.49
CA VAL A 11 4.78 2.49 -6.21
C VAL A 11 3.94 1.28 -5.81
N GLY A 12 3.66 1.14 -4.51
CA GLY A 12 2.78 0.12 -3.95
C GLY A 12 1.39 0.19 -4.55
N MET A 13 0.79 1.39 -4.72
CA MET A 13 -0.55 1.55 -5.30
C MET A 13 -0.63 1.03 -6.74
N VAL A 14 0.39 1.29 -7.56
CA VAL A 14 0.39 0.87 -8.98
C VAL A 14 0.44 -0.65 -9.09
N LEU A 15 1.16 -1.30 -8.16
CA LEU A 15 1.31 -2.75 -8.12
C LEU A 15 0.14 -3.43 -7.38
N ASP A 16 -0.47 -2.77 -6.40
CA ASP A 16 -1.59 -3.27 -5.59
C ASP A 16 -2.85 -3.50 -6.44
N VAL A 17 -3.05 -2.69 -7.49
CA VAL A 17 -4.10 -2.90 -8.50
C VAL A 17 -3.97 -4.27 -9.19
N VAL A 18 -2.76 -4.85 -9.24
CA VAL A 18 -2.50 -6.16 -9.87
C VAL A 18 -2.48 -7.28 -8.83
N CYS A 19 -1.86 -7.07 -7.67
CA CYS A 19 -1.80 -8.04 -6.59
C CYS A 19 -1.39 -7.36 -5.28
N CYS A 20 -1.96 -7.79 -4.15
CA CYS A 20 -1.58 -7.31 -2.81
C CYS A 20 -0.11 -7.59 -2.44
N LEU A 21 0.59 -8.44 -3.19
CA LEU A 21 2.06 -8.57 -3.14
C LEU A 21 2.79 -7.27 -3.52
N GLY A 22 2.15 -6.40 -4.31
CA GLY A 22 2.66 -5.07 -4.67
C GLY A 22 2.90 -4.16 -3.47
N LEU A 23 2.11 -4.31 -2.41
CA LEU A 23 2.28 -3.57 -1.15
C LEU A 23 3.56 -3.97 -0.42
N ILE A 24 4.00 -5.23 -0.56
CA ILE A 24 5.28 -5.71 -0.02
C ILE A 24 6.44 -5.03 -0.77
N VAL A 25 6.35 -4.96 -2.10
CA VAL A 25 7.35 -4.29 -2.94
C VAL A 25 7.40 -2.79 -2.63
N GLY A 26 6.24 -2.14 -2.51
CA GLY A 26 6.15 -0.73 -2.10
C GLY A 26 6.79 -0.47 -0.73
N GLY A 27 6.54 -1.35 0.24
CA GLY A 27 7.17 -1.30 1.57
C GLY A 27 8.69 -1.48 1.52
N ALA A 28 9.20 -2.41 0.71
CA ALA A 28 10.63 -2.61 0.52
C ALA A 28 11.31 -1.41 -0.16
N VAL A 29 10.65 -0.78 -1.15
CA VAL A 29 11.15 0.43 -1.81
C VAL A 29 11.17 1.62 -0.85
N ALA A 30 10.15 1.77 -0.01
CA ALA A 30 10.11 2.80 1.03
C ALA A 30 11.28 2.65 2.02
N ALA A 31 11.54 1.42 2.47
CA ALA A 31 12.66 1.10 3.35
C ALA A 31 14.02 1.34 2.66
N HIS A 32 14.17 0.96 1.39
CA HIS A 32 15.36 1.25 0.59
C HIS A 32 15.64 2.75 0.50
N LEU A 33 14.63 3.55 0.16
CA LEU A 33 14.77 5.00 0.06
C LEU A 33 15.04 5.64 1.41
N TYR A 34 14.44 5.13 2.49
CA TYR A 34 14.71 5.61 3.85
C TYR A 34 16.17 5.41 4.25
N VAL A 35 16.73 4.22 4.04
CA VAL A 35 18.13 3.95 4.37
C VAL A 35 19.08 4.73 3.45
N ASN A 36 18.73 4.88 2.17
CA ASN A 36 19.53 5.68 1.24
C ASN A 36 19.48 7.20 1.54
N SER A 37 18.48 7.65 2.30
CA SER A 37 18.37 9.03 2.78
C SER A 37 19.13 9.29 4.09
N GLY A 38 19.97 8.35 4.53
CA GLY A 38 20.70 8.40 5.81
C GLY A 38 19.92 7.86 7.01
N GLY A 39 18.81 7.13 6.77
CA GLY A 39 18.06 6.46 7.83
C GLY A 39 18.79 5.24 8.39
N VAL A 40 18.59 4.96 9.67
CA VAL A 40 19.18 3.79 10.34
C VAL A 40 18.53 2.51 9.84
N CYS A 41 19.34 1.50 9.48
CA CYS A 41 18.89 0.24 8.90
C CYS A 41 18.42 -0.77 9.97
N ASP A 42 17.48 -0.35 10.81
CA ASP A 42 16.88 -1.18 11.86
C ASP A 42 15.55 -1.78 11.42
N TYR A 43 15.21 -2.95 11.98
CA TYR A 43 13.94 -3.63 11.75
C TYR A 43 12.72 -2.78 12.13
N GLU A 44 12.80 -2.08 13.26
CA GLU A 44 11.70 -1.27 13.77
C GLU A 44 11.43 -0.04 12.88
N ASN A 45 12.49 0.69 12.52
CA ASN A 45 12.39 1.89 11.69
C ASN A 45 11.98 1.56 10.24
N CYS A 46 12.56 0.51 9.64
CA CYS A 46 12.20 0.10 8.28
C CYS A 46 10.81 -0.54 8.22
N GLY A 47 10.42 -1.29 9.25
CA GLY A 47 9.07 -1.84 9.40
C GLY A 47 8.02 -0.74 9.52
N LEU A 48 8.26 0.30 10.32
CA LEU A 48 7.40 1.47 10.44
C LEU A 48 7.26 2.24 9.12
N VAL A 49 8.37 2.51 8.44
CA VAL A 49 8.33 3.21 7.13
C VAL A 49 7.60 2.38 6.09
N GLY A 50 7.84 1.07 6.06
CA GLY A 50 7.12 0.13 5.20
C GLY A 50 5.63 0.08 5.50
N ALA A 51 5.24 0.06 6.78
CA ALA A 51 3.84 0.09 7.21
C ALA A 51 3.14 1.37 6.77
N VAL A 52 3.75 2.53 7.00
CA VAL A 52 3.19 3.83 6.60
C VAL A 52 3.05 3.92 5.08
N SER A 53 4.05 3.45 4.34
CA SER A 53 4.00 3.32 2.89
C SER A 53 2.85 2.42 2.43
N GLY A 54 2.70 1.25 3.07
CA GLY A 54 1.64 0.30 2.75
C GLY A 54 0.24 0.81 3.07
N VAL A 55 0.07 1.57 4.16
CA VAL A 55 -1.20 2.26 4.47
C VAL A 55 -1.54 3.29 3.39
N ILE A 56 -0.56 4.10 2.96
CA ILE A 56 -0.76 5.08 1.88
C ILE A 56 -1.16 4.37 0.58
N GLY A 57 -0.44 3.30 0.23
CA GLY A 57 -0.72 2.48 -0.96
C GLY A 57 -2.09 1.82 -0.91
N GLY A 58 -2.48 1.22 0.22
CA GLY A 58 -3.75 0.53 0.40
C GLY A 58 -4.96 1.47 0.46
N VAL A 59 -4.82 2.66 1.05
CA VAL A 59 -5.88 3.69 1.05
C VAL A 59 -6.09 4.23 -0.37
N ILE A 60 -5.02 4.58 -1.07
CA ILE A 60 -5.15 5.12 -2.43
C ILE A 60 -5.61 4.01 -3.40
N GLY A 61 -5.07 2.80 -3.25
CA GLY A 61 -5.44 1.62 -4.03
C GLY A 61 -6.91 1.23 -3.88
N SER A 62 -7.45 1.24 -2.66
CA SER A 62 -8.88 0.99 -2.39
C SER A 62 -9.78 2.07 -3.00
N ILE A 63 -9.39 3.34 -2.94
CA ILE A 63 -10.13 4.44 -3.58
C ILE A 63 -10.13 4.27 -5.11
N ILE A 64 -8.97 4.04 -5.73
CA ILE A 64 -8.86 3.87 -7.18
C ILE A 64 -9.62 2.62 -7.65
N SER A 65 -9.46 1.51 -6.94
CA SER A 65 -10.16 0.26 -7.24
C SER A 65 -11.67 0.45 -7.16
N TYR A 66 -12.17 1.20 -6.17
CA TYR A 66 -13.59 1.52 -6.09
C TYR A 66 -14.09 2.33 -7.29
N PHE A 67 -13.33 3.34 -7.74
CA PHE A 67 -13.70 4.12 -8.94
C PHE A 67 -13.65 3.27 -10.22
N LEU A 68 -12.66 2.39 -10.36
CA LEU A 68 -12.57 1.42 -11.46
C LEU A 68 -13.73 0.43 -11.45
N TYR A 69 -14.07 -0.14 -10.29
CA TYR A 69 -15.21 -1.03 -10.17
C TYR A 69 -16.55 -0.30 -10.40
N MET A 70 -16.71 0.94 -9.95
CA MET A 70 -17.86 1.79 -10.26
C MET A 70 -18.05 1.95 -11.78
N THR A 71 -16.99 2.34 -12.49
CA THR A 71 -17.04 2.55 -13.94
C THR A 71 -17.27 1.26 -14.72
N ILE A 72 -16.66 0.15 -14.31
CA ILE A 72 -16.86 -1.17 -14.95
C ILE A 72 -18.27 -1.72 -14.65
N PHE A 73 -18.75 -1.69 -13.41
CA PHE A 73 -20.07 -2.24 -13.07
C PHE A 73 -21.23 -1.42 -13.64
N THR A 74 -21.09 -0.09 -13.73
CA THR A 74 -22.08 0.75 -14.43
C THR A 74 -22.08 0.54 -15.94
N ALA A 75 -20.93 0.19 -16.53
CA ALA A 75 -20.83 -0.13 -17.96
C ALA A 75 -21.39 -1.51 -18.32
N TYR A 76 -21.32 -2.50 -17.42
CA TYR A 76 -21.69 -3.89 -17.75
C TYR A 76 -22.95 -4.43 -17.07
N ALA A 77 -23.45 -3.84 -15.97
CA ALA A 77 -24.40 -4.56 -15.10
C ALA A 77 -25.68 -3.81 -14.66
N HIS A 78 -25.91 -2.55 -15.04
CA HIS A 78 -27.14 -1.80 -14.66
C HIS A 78 -27.53 -1.83 -13.16
N TYR A 79 -26.58 -2.08 -12.24
CA TYR A 79 -26.88 -2.09 -10.81
C TYR A 79 -26.87 -0.68 -10.23
N THR A 80 -27.87 -0.38 -9.39
CA THR A 80 -28.06 0.92 -8.74
C THR A 80 -26.88 1.26 -7.81
N PRO A 81 -26.29 2.47 -7.90
CA PRO A 81 -25.06 2.87 -7.22
C PRO A 81 -25.18 3.07 -5.69
N ILE A 82 -26.36 2.89 -5.11
CA ILE A 82 -26.68 3.30 -3.74
C ILE A 82 -26.15 2.30 -2.68
N GLY A 83 -25.95 1.03 -3.04
CA GLY A 83 -25.37 0.01 -2.15
C GLY A 83 -23.84 0.00 -2.05
N MET A 84 -23.15 0.77 -2.90
CA MET A 84 -21.68 0.76 -3.00
C MET A 84 -20.98 1.67 -1.98
N GLY A 85 -21.66 2.66 -1.39
CA GLY A 85 -21.03 3.57 -0.42
C GLY A 85 -20.51 2.87 0.84
N GLY A 86 -21.21 1.83 1.31
CA GLY A 86 -20.76 1.02 2.45
C GLY A 86 -19.53 0.17 2.12
N SER A 87 -19.39 -0.31 0.87
CA SER A 87 -18.24 -1.13 0.46
C SER A 87 -16.94 -0.32 0.36
N LEU A 88 -17.00 1.00 0.13
CA LEU A 88 -15.82 1.87 0.17
C LEU A 88 -15.20 1.92 1.57
N ILE A 89 -16.01 2.12 2.61
CA ILE A 89 -15.51 2.24 3.99
C ILE A 89 -14.84 0.94 4.43
N PHE A 90 -15.48 -0.21 4.18
CA PHE A 90 -14.88 -1.51 4.46
C PHE A 90 -13.63 -1.77 3.62
N SER A 91 -13.61 -1.33 2.35
CA SER A 91 -12.43 -1.46 1.48
C SER A 91 -11.26 -0.60 1.95
N ILE A 92 -11.52 0.63 2.43
CA ILE A 92 -10.48 1.51 2.98
C ILE A 92 -9.93 0.93 4.28
N ILE A 93 -10.79 0.48 5.20
CA ILE A 93 -10.35 -0.15 6.46
C ILE A 93 -9.51 -1.40 6.16
N GLY A 94 -9.97 -2.25 5.23
CA GLY A 94 -9.23 -3.41 4.76
C GLY A 94 -7.88 -3.02 4.15
N GLY A 95 -7.85 -2.00 3.30
CA GLY A 95 -6.63 -1.48 2.66
C GLY A 95 -5.64 -0.90 3.67
N ILE A 96 -6.11 -0.25 4.73
CA ILE A 96 -5.25 0.24 5.83
C ILE A 96 -4.62 -0.94 6.58
N ILE A 97 -5.41 -1.93 6.97
CA ILE A 97 -4.94 -3.05 7.79
C ILE A 97 -3.99 -3.96 6.98
N PHE A 98 -4.42 -4.42 5.81
CA PHE A 98 -3.60 -5.26 4.94
C PHE A 98 -2.40 -4.49 4.38
N GLY A 99 -2.58 -3.22 4.02
CA GLY A 99 -1.51 -2.31 3.61
C GLY A 99 -0.43 -2.17 4.68
N ALA A 100 -0.81 -1.90 5.93
CA ALA A 100 0.12 -1.80 7.03
C ALA A 100 0.93 -3.10 7.24
N ILE A 101 0.25 -4.25 7.25
CA ILE A 101 0.88 -5.55 7.48
C ILE A 101 1.83 -5.92 6.34
N LEU A 102 1.36 -5.87 5.09
CA LEU A 102 2.15 -6.24 3.91
C LEU A 102 3.31 -5.26 3.68
N GLY A 103 3.07 -3.96 3.88
CA GLY A 103 4.09 -2.93 3.81
C GLY A 103 5.17 -3.10 4.88
N ALA A 104 4.79 -3.43 6.13
CA ALA A 104 5.74 -3.70 7.20
C ALA A 104 6.61 -4.93 6.89
N ILE A 105 6.01 -6.01 6.37
CA ILE A 105 6.72 -7.21 5.92
C ILE A 105 7.75 -6.84 4.85
N GLY A 106 7.38 -6.02 3.86
CA GLY A 106 8.29 -5.52 2.84
C GLY A 106 9.50 -4.77 3.40
N GLY A 107 9.25 -3.90 4.40
CA GLY A 107 10.31 -3.18 5.10
C GLY A 107 11.27 -4.09 5.88
N ILE A 108 10.74 -5.12 6.55
CA ILE A 108 11.53 -6.11 7.29
C ILE A 108 12.36 -6.99 6.34
N ILE A 109 11.78 -7.44 5.24
CA ILE A 109 12.47 -8.22 4.22
C ILE A 109 13.64 -7.43 3.64
N TYR A 110 13.48 -6.13 3.42
CA TYR A 110 14.57 -5.28 2.94
C TYR A 110 15.77 -5.27 3.92
N VAL A 111 15.52 -5.15 5.22
CA VAL A 111 16.58 -5.21 6.25
C VAL A 111 17.26 -6.58 6.26
N LEU A 112 16.50 -7.67 6.17
CA LEU A 112 17.04 -9.03 6.09
C LEU A 112 17.97 -9.23 4.89
N ILE A 113 17.60 -8.70 3.73
CA ILE A 113 18.41 -8.81 2.51
C ILE A 113 19.68 -7.96 2.62
N LYS A 114 19.58 -6.77 3.21
CA LYS A 114 20.71 -5.83 3.32
C LYS A 114 21.73 -6.21 4.40
N ASN A 115 21.30 -6.92 5.44
CA ASN A 115 22.17 -7.41 6.51
C ASN A 115 22.75 -8.82 6.24
N ARG A 116 22.47 -9.40 5.07
CA ARG A 116 23.19 -10.59 4.55
C ARG A 116 24.31 -10.17 3.61
#